data_AF-A0A530BPP5-F1
#
_entry.id   AF-A0A530BPP5-F1
#
_cell.length_a   1.000
_cell.length_b   1.000
_cell.length_c   1.000
_cell.angle_alpha   90.00
_cell.angle_beta   90.00
_cell.angle_gamma   90.00
#
_symmetry.space_group_name_H-M   'P 1'
#
loop_
_entity.id
_entity.type
_entity.pdbx_description
1 polymer ?
#
loop_
_entity_poly.entity_id
_entity_poly.type
_entity_poly.pdbx_seq_one_letter_code
_entity_poly.pdbx_strand_id
1 'polypeptide(L)'
;MRAVAKLIKWLLGLVILAVAALFAWLYFAPPELIRVGAGYSAKIVCSNVFIAGRDANQVLAVDVQAPGHPLLRLMKISVDKERGLVSAGLLWVLGKSVAVERDGVGCASVPDGDTGKARQTSLRAAASAPAQADALWPDGERVDASQNPEVAKIVDDLAMAGPGMRAIVVVKNGRVVAERYGDGFSAKTPLLGWSMTKTVNAAIVGTLVKDGKMAIDNKGLVKAWKADGRAAISVADMMAMSSGLAFNEDYGDVADVTRMLYLEPDMAGFAEAKQLTGEGGK
;
A
#
# COMPACT_ATOMS: atom_id res chain seq x y z
N MET A 1 -13.15 -1.76 57.50
CA MET A 1 -13.70 -2.50 56.33
C MET A 1 -14.68 -1.69 55.48
N ARG A 2 -15.74 -1.06 56.02
CA ARG A 2 -16.73 -0.29 55.22
C ARG A 2 -16.17 0.94 54.49
N ALA A 3 -15.22 1.67 55.09
CA ALA A 3 -14.58 2.84 54.45
C ALA A 3 -13.69 2.44 53.26
N VAL A 4 -12.93 1.35 53.41
CA VAL A 4 -12.09 0.78 52.33
C VAL A 4 -12.96 0.31 51.16
N ALA A 5 -14.09 -0.37 51.42
CA ALA A 5 -15.02 -0.78 50.37
C ALA A 5 -15.67 0.42 49.64
N LYS A 6 -15.97 1.52 50.35
CA LYS A 6 -16.45 2.76 49.73
C LYS A 6 -15.38 3.41 48.85
N LEU A 7 -14.15 3.49 49.33
CA LEU A 7 -13.03 4.04 48.56
C LEU A 7 -12.77 3.22 47.28
N ILE A 8 -12.77 1.89 47.37
CA ILE A 8 -12.64 1.00 46.21
C ILE A 8 -13.77 1.22 45.20
N LYS A 9 -15.02 1.35 45.65
CA LYS A 9 -16.16 1.65 44.76
C LYS A 9 -16.02 3.01 44.06
N TRP A 10 -15.56 4.03 44.77
CA TRP A 10 -15.29 5.34 44.19
C TRP A 10 -14.16 5.29 43.16
N LEU A 11 -13.05 4.62 43.49
CA LEU A 11 -11.93 4.43 42.56
C LEU A 11 -12.37 3.65 41.31
N LEU A 12 -13.15 2.58 41.47
CA LEU A 12 -13.70 1.82 40.35
C LEU A 12 -14.62 2.70 39.48
N GLY A 13 -15.48 3.51 40.10
CA GLY A 13 -16.32 4.47 39.39
C GLY A 13 -15.51 5.50 38.60
N LEU A 14 -14.44 6.04 39.18
CA LEU A 14 -13.54 6.97 38.50
C LEU A 14 -12.79 6.32 37.33
N VAL A 15 -12.34 5.07 37.48
CA VAL A 15 -11.69 4.31 36.40
C VAL A 15 -12.67 4.07 35.25
N ILE A 16 -13.91 3.66 35.54
CA ILE A 16 -14.95 3.47 34.51
C ILE A 16 -15.23 4.78 33.78
N LEU A 17 -15.37 5.89 34.51
CA LEU A 17 -15.58 7.21 33.92
C LEU A 17 -14.41 7.61 33.01
N ALA A 18 -13.17 7.39 33.46
CA ALA A 18 -11.96 7.71 32.69
C ALA A 18 -11.87 6.87 31.41
N VAL A 19 -12.17 5.58 31.48
CA VAL A 19 -12.20 4.68 30.31
C VAL A 19 -13.31 5.08 29.34
N ALA A 20 -14.50 5.40 29.83
CA ALA A 20 -15.60 5.89 29.00
C ALA A 20 -15.26 7.21 28.32
N ALA A 21 -14.64 8.15 29.04
CA ALA A 21 -14.19 9.44 28.48
C ALA A 21 -13.09 9.24 27.43
N LEU A 22 -12.11 8.36 27.69
CA LEU A 22 -11.07 8.01 26.73
C LEU A 22 -11.65 7.36 25.48
N PHE A 23 -12.59 6.41 25.64
CA PHE A 23 -13.26 5.77 24.51
C PHE A 23 -14.06 6.77 23.69
N ALA A 24 -14.82 7.65 24.34
CA ALA A 24 -15.56 8.71 23.66
C ALA A 24 -14.61 9.65 22.89
N TRP A 25 -13.49 10.05 23.51
CA TRP A 25 -12.47 10.86 22.83
C TRP A 25 -11.89 10.15 21.60
N LEU A 26 -11.49 8.88 21.73
CA LEU A 26 -11.00 8.08 20.60
C LEU A 26 -12.06 7.84 19.51
N TYR A 27 -13.34 7.87 19.87
CA TYR A 27 -14.43 7.67 18.92
C TYR A 27 -14.72 8.95 18.13
N PHE A 28 -14.81 10.10 18.80
CA PHE A 28 -15.15 11.39 18.18
C PHE A 28 -13.96 12.14 17.59
N ALA A 29 -12.76 11.95 18.16
CA ALA A 29 -11.53 12.61 17.75
C ALA A 29 -10.34 11.63 17.78
N PRO A 30 -10.38 10.55 16.97
CA PRO A 30 -9.30 9.57 16.92
C PRO A 30 -7.99 10.23 16.46
N PRO A 31 -6.86 10.00 17.15
CA PRO A 31 -5.54 10.33 16.66
C PRO A 31 -5.32 9.83 15.23
N GLU A 32 -4.62 10.63 14.42
CA GLU A 32 -4.38 10.31 13.02
C GLU A 32 -3.61 9.00 12.84
N LEU A 33 -2.71 8.66 13.76
CA LEU A 33 -1.99 7.39 13.73
C LEU A 33 -2.93 6.18 13.75
N ILE A 34 -4.05 6.25 14.50
CA ILE A 34 -5.06 5.19 14.50
C ILE A 34 -5.77 5.12 13.14
N ARG A 35 -6.11 6.29 12.56
CA ARG A 35 -6.74 6.37 11.24
C ARG A 35 -5.82 5.87 10.12
N VAL A 36 -4.52 6.17 10.20
CA VAL A 36 -3.47 5.63 9.32
C VAL A 36 -3.41 4.12 9.45
N GLY A 37 -3.34 3.58 10.68
CA GLY A 37 -3.34 2.14 10.92
C GLY A 37 -4.59 1.45 10.37
N ALA A 38 -5.76 2.06 10.54
CA ALA A 38 -7.01 1.58 9.97
C ALA A 38 -7.01 1.65 8.43
N GLY A 39 -6.57 2.76 7.84
CA GLY A 39 -6.48 2.94 6.39
C GLY A 39 -5.53 1.93 5.74
N TYR A 40 -4.35 1.76 6.33
CA TYR A 40 -3.38 0.72 5.97
C TYR A 40 -4.02 -0.66 6.01
N SER A 41 -4.66 -1.03 7.13
CA SER A 41 -5.27 -2.34 7.31
C SER A 41 -6.38 -2.61 6.29
N ALA A 42 -7.28 -1.64 6.07
CA ALA A 42 -8.34 -1.76 5.09
C ALA A 42 -7.79 -1.92 3.68
N LYS A 43 -6.80 -1.11 3.28
CA LYS A 43 -6.19 -1.15 1.95
C LYS A 43 -5.44 -2.45 1.68
N ILE A 44 -4.63 -2.91 2.62
CA ILE A 44 -3.83 -4.14 2.49
C ILE A 44 -4.73 -5.37 2.42
N VAL A 45 -5.73 -5.46 3.31
CA VAL A 45 -6.70 -6.57 3.29
C VAL A 45 -7.54 -6.52 2.02
N CYS A 46 -8.05 -5.37 1.61
CA CYS A 46 -8.82 -5.24 0.36
C CYS A 46 -8.02 -5.77 -0.83
N SER A 47 -6.78 -5.31 -0.99
CA SER A 47 -5.95 -5.69 -2.14
C SER A 47 -5.67 -7.20 -2.15
N ASN A 48 -5.35 -7.79 -1.00
CA ASN A 48 -5.04 -9.21 -0.95
C ASN A 48 -6.28 -10.11 -1.07
N VAL A 49 -7.45 -9.67 -0.60
CA VAL A 49 -8.69 -10.45 -0.72
C VAL A 49 -9.24 -10.39 -2.14
N PHE A 50 -9.42 -9.19 -2.69
CA PHE A 50 -10.11 -9.01 -3.97
C PHE A 50 -9.20 -9.20 -5.19
N ILE A 51 -7.89 -8.92 -5.06
CA ILE A 51 -6.94 -9.07 -6.18
C ILE A 51 -6.19 -10.41 -6.06
N ALA A 52 -5.67 -10.72 -4.87
CA ALA A 52 -4.83 -11.90 -4.69
C ALA A 52 -5.58 -13.16 -4.21
N GLY A 53 -6.88 -13.07 -3.92
CA GLY A 53 -7.70 -14.21 -3.48
C GLY A 53 -7.32 -14.80 -2.13
N ARG A 54 -6.63 -14.05 -1.27
CA ARG A 54 -6.12 -14.52 0.03
C ARG A 54 -7.17 -14.38 1.14
N ASP A 55 -7.02 -15.18 2.19
CA ASP A 55 -7.88 -15.09 3.37
C ASP A 55 -7.65 -13.78 4.14
N ALA A 56 -8.75 -13.11 4.51
CA ALA A 56 -8.70 -11.80 5.15
C ALA A 56 -8.04 -11.82 6.54
N ASN A 57 -8.28 -12.87 7.33
CA ASN A 57 -7.73 -12.98 8.68
C ASN A 57 -6.24 -13.35 8.64
N GLN A 58 -5.85 -14.20 7.69
CA GLN A 58 -4.44 -14.51 7.45
C GLN A 58 -3.67 -13.26 7.01
N VAL A 59 -4.23 -12.47 6.08
CA VAL A 59 -3.62 -11.20 5.67
C VAL A 59 -3.52 -10.23 6.85
N LEU A 60 -4.57 -10.08 7.65
CA LEU A 60 -4.52 -9.24 8.85
C LEU A 60 -3.41 -9.70 9.80
N ALA A 61 -3.31 -10.99 10.09
CA ALA A 61 -2.32 -11.52 11.02
C ALA A 61 -0.88 -11.35 10.51
N VAL A 62 -0.63 -11.68 9.24
CA VAL A 62 0.73 -11.81 8.68
C VAL A 62 1.23 -10.54 8.01
N ASP A 63 0.36 -9.77 7.35
CA ASP A 63 0.76 -8.60 6.54
C ASP A 63 0.52 -7.29 7.27
N VAL A 64 -0.38 -7.29 8.25
CA VAL A 64 -0.76 -6.08 8.98
C VAL A 64 -0.25 -6.10 10.42
N GLN A 65 -0.38 -7.22 11.14
CA GLN A 65 -0.10 -7.27 12.58
C GLN A 65 1.31 -7.78 12.95
N ALA A 66 2.05 -8.40 12.03
CA ALA A 66 3.36 -9.01 12.28
C ALA A 66 4.50 -8.34 11.47
N PRO A 67 5.73 -8.22 12.01
CA PRO A 67 6.07 -7.80 13.37
C PRO A 67 5.89 -6.27 13.46
N GLY A 68 4.64 -5.83 13.64
CA GLY A 68 4.30 -4.41 13.76
C GLY A 68 4.16 -3.95 15.20
N HIS A 69 3.79 -2.68 15.38
CA HIS A 69 3.50 -2.11 16.70
C HIS A 69 2.39 -2.92 17.41
N PRO A 70 2.50 -3.24 18.72
CA PRO A 70 1.53 -4.09 19.43
C PRO A 70 0.07 -3.64 19.32
N LEU A 71 -0.18 -2.34 19.18
CA LEU A 71 -1.52 -1.78 18.95
C LEU A 71 -2.21 -2.32 17.70
N LEU A 72 -1.47 -2.75 16.67
CA LEU A 72 -2.05 -3.32 15.45
C LEU A 72 -2.81 -4.62 15.73
N ARG A 73 -2.49 -5.35 16.81
CA ARG A 73 -3.24 -6.55 17.23
C ARG A 73 -4.69 -6.25 17.64
N LEU A 74 -4.95 -5.01 18.04
CA LEU A 74 -6.29 -4.53 18.39
C LEU A 74 -7.07 -4.01 17.17
N MET A 75 -6.41 -3.91 16.01
CA MET A 75 -7.06 -3.58 14.76
C MET A 75 -7.95 -4.73 14.31
N LYS A 76 -9.18 -4.40 13.91
CA LYS A 76 -10.17 -5.36 13.44
C LYS A 76 -10.65 -4.97 12.07
N ILE A 77 -10.99 -5.97 11.26
CA ILE A 77 -11.44 -5.78 9.88
C ILE A 77 -12.82 -6.41 9.68
N SER A 78 -13.56 -5.88 8.71
CA SER A 78 -14.81 -6.43 8.19
C SER A 78 -14.77 -6.36 6.67
N VAL A 79 -15.01 -7.50 6.02
CA VAL A 79 -14.99 -7.64 4.57
C VAL A 79 -16.42 -7.86 4.09
N ASP A 80 -16.88 -6.97 3.22
CA ASP A 80 -18.13 -7.10 2.47
C ASP A 80 -17.78 -7.47 1.03
N LYS A 81 -17.91 -8.76 0.71
CA LYS A 81 -17.57 -9.28 -0.61
C LYS A 81 -18.55 -8.87 -1.69
N GLU A 82 -19.83 -8.66 -1.34
CA GLU A 82 -20.86 -8.26 -2.30
C GLU A 82 -20.65 -6.83 -2.78
N ARG A 83 -20.24 -5.95 -1.86
CA ARG A 83 -19.98 -4.53 -2.17
C ARG A 83 -18.52 -4.27 -2.53
N GLY A 84 -17.62 -5.25 -2.43
CA GLY A 84 -16.19 -5.04 -2.66
C GLY A 84 -15.59 -4.05 -1.66
N LEU A 85 -15.97 -4.12 -0.37
CA LEU A 85 -15.54 -3.19 0.67
C LEU A 85 -14.77 -3.91 1.77
N VAL A 86 -13.72 -3.24 2.26
CA VAL A 86 -13.09 -3.60 3.53
C VAL A 86 -13.13 -2.39 4.44
N SER A 87 -13.62 -2.57 5.66
CA SER A 87 -13.48 -1.59 6.71
C SER A 87 -12.55 -2.10 7.80
N ALA A 88 -11.79 -1.20 8.40
CA ALA A 88 -10.92 -1.49 9.52
C ALA A 88 -11.02 -0.40 10.58
N GLY A 89 -10.81 -0.77 11.84
CA GLY A 89 -10.81 0.15 12.96
C GLY A 89 -10.23 -0.48 14.22
N LEU A 90 -9.68 0.37 15.09
CA LEU A 90 -9.22 -0.07 16.40
C LEU A 90 -10.45 -0.45 17.21
N LEU A 91 -10.49 -1.68 17.73
CA LEU A 91 -11.71 -2.23 18.36
C LEU A 91 -12.96 -2.05 17.46
N TRP A 92 -12.82 -2.32 16.15
CA TRP A 92 -13.83 -2.20 15.09
C TRP A 92 -14.29 -0.78 14.74
N VAL A 93 -14.43 0.12 15.71
CA VAL A 93 -15.13 1.41 15.51
C VAL A 93 -14.24 2.65 15.61
N LEU A 94 -13.12 2.58 16.33
CA LEU A 94 -12.28 3.75 16.61
C LEU A 94 -11.36 4.04 15.41
N GLY A 95 -11.40 5.28 14.91
CA GLY A 95 -10.62 5.71 13.75
C GLY A 95 -10.91 4.91 12.49
N LYS A 96 -12.16 4.47 12.31
CA LYS A 96 -12.58 3.59 11.21
C LYS A 96 -12.20 4.18 9.84
N SER A 97 -11.59 3.34 9.00
CA SER A 97 -11.27 3.65 7.60
C SER A 97 -11.82 2.56 6.68
N VAL A 98 -12.04 2.91 5.42
CA VAL A 98 -12.61 2.02 4.40
C VAL A 98 -11.70 1.98 3.17
N ALA A 99 -11.62 0.81 2.54
CA ALA A 99 -11.08 0.62 1.21
C ALA A 99 -12.13 -0.05 0.32
N VAL A 100 -12.11 0.31 -0.96
CA VAL A 100 -13.06 -0.19 -1.97
C VAL A 100 -12.31 -0.80 -3.14
N GLU A 101 -12.76 -1.97 -3.57
CA GLU A 101 -12.37 -2.59 -4.84
C GLU A 101 -12.95 -1.78 -6.01
N ARG A 102 -12.13 -1.58 -7.03
CA ARG A 102 -12.51 -0.87 -8.24
C ARG A 102 -12.13 -1.72 -9.45
N ASP A 103 -13.06 -1.78 -10.40
CA ASP A 103 -12.93 -2.57 -11.62
C ASP A 103 -11.69 -2.13 -12.42
N GLY A 104 -10.84 -3.09 -12.78
CA GLY A 104 -9.62 -2.91 -13.58
C GLY A 104 -8.47 -2.13 -12.92
N VAL A 105 -8.65 -1.51 -11.75
CA VAL A 105 -7.62 -0.67 -11.10
C VAL A 105 -7.39 -1.00 -9.61
N GLY A 106 -7.95 -2.12 -9.15
CA GLY A 106 -7.75 -2.66 -7.81
C GLY A 106 -8.30 -1.77 -6.68
N CYS A 107 -7.89 -2.06 -5.45
CA CYS A 107 -8.42 -1.39 -4.27
C CYS A 107 -7.85 0.03 -4.05
N ALA A 108 -8.68 0.97 -3.59
CA ALA A 108 -8.29 2.29 -3.12
C ALA A 108 -8.74 2.54 -1.67
N SER A 109 -7.92 3.28 -0.90
CA SER A 109 -8.33 3.84 0.39
C SER A 109 -9.36 4.94 0.16
N VAL A 110 -10.35 5.04 1.04
CA VAL A 110 -11.46 6.01 0.95
C VAL A 110 -11.61 6.74 2.29
N PRO A 111 -10.65 7.63 2.65
CA PRO A 111 -10.63 8.29 3.96
C PRO A 111 -11.78 9.28 4.18
N ASP A 112 -12.41 9.76 3.10
CA ASP A 112 -13.61 10.62 3.09
C ASP A 112 -14.93 9.82 3.11
N GLY A 113 -14.86 8.49 3.01
CA GLY A 113 -16.02 7.60 2.93
C GLY A 113 -16.75 7.58 1.59
N ASP A 114 -16.34 8.36 0.59
CA ASP A 114 -17.01 8.44 -0.72
C ASP A 114 -16.58 7.30 -1.66
N THR A 115 -17.10 6.11 -1.38
CA THR A 115 -16.84 4.92 -2.21
C THR A 115 -17.42 5.04 -3.62
N GLY A 116 -18.42 5.91 -3.81
CA GLY A 116 -19.04 6.15 -5.11
C GLY A 116 -18.08 6.88 -6.04
N LYS A 117 -17.52 7.99 -5.57
CA LYS A 117 -16.47 8.75 -6.28
C LYS A 117 -15.24 7.89 -6.55
N ALA A 118 -14.78 7.13 -5.56
CA ALA A 118 -13.62 6.25 -5.74
C ALA A 118 -13.81 5.23 -6.89
N ARG A 119 -15.02 4.68 -7.07
CA ARG A 119 -15.35 3.72 -8.14
C ARG A 119 -15.49 4.34 -9.53
N GLN A 120 -15.60 5.67 -9.64
CA GLN A 120 -15.65 6.33 -10.96
C GLN A 120 -14.33 6.17 -11.73
N THR A 121 -13.22 6.04 -11.01
CA THR A 121 -11.92 5.70 -11.61
C THR A 121 -11.91 4.22 -11.97
N SER A 122 -12.09 3.94 -13.27
CA SER A 122 -11.87 2.63 -13.86
C SER A 122 -11.00 2.76 -15.10
N LEU A 123 -10.06 1.83 -15.26
CA LEU A 123 -9.30 1.67 -16.48
C LEU A 123 -9.70 0.32 -17.06
N ARG A 124 -10.45 0.35 -18.16
CA ARG A 124 -10.61 -0.85 -18.99
C ARG A 124 -9.40 -0.92 -19.89
N ALA A 125 -8.42 -1.73 -19.52
CA ALA A 125 -7.38 -2.10 -20.45
C ALA A 125 -8.05 -2.72 -21.69
N ALA A 126 -7.63 -2.32 -22.89
CA ALA A 126 -7.99 -3.05 -24.08
C ALA A 126 -7.57 -4.51 -23.87
N ALA A 127 -8.43 -5.47 -24.22
CA ALA A 127 -8.06 -6.87 -24.15
C ALA A 127 -6.75 -7.05 -24.93
N SER A 128 -5.67 -7.39 -24.21
CA SER A 128 -4.45 -7.82 -24.87
C SER A 128 -4.78 -9.08 -25.66
N ALA A 129 -4.12 -9.25 -26.81
CA ALA A 129 -4.15 -10.53 -27.51
C ALA A 129 -3.83 -11.62 -26.46
N PRO A 130 -4.61 -12.71 -26.38
CA PRO A 130 -4.35 -13.74 -25.39
C PRO A 130 -2.89 -14.15 -25.53
N ALA A 131 -2.13 -14.03 -24.43
CA ALA A 131 -0.80 -14.61 -24.36
C ALA A 131 -0.94 -16.05 -24.86
N GLN A 132 -0.06 -16.47 -25.77
CA GLN A 132 -0.08 -17.84 -26.25
C GLN A 132 0.16 -18.70 -25.01
N ALA A 133 -0.88 -19.34 -24.48
CA ALA A 133 -0.86 -19.86 -23.11
C ALA A 133 0.30 -20.86 -22.88
N ASP A 134 0.69 -21.57 -23.95
CA ASP A 134 1.79 -22.53 -23.96
C ASP A 134 3.16 -21.93 -24.37
N ALA A 135 3.25 -20.65 -24.72
CA ALA A 135 4.53 -20.01 -24.99
C ALA A 135 5.36 -19.86 -23.70
N LEU A 136 6.69 -19.82 -23.87
CA LEU A 136 7.59 -19.63 -22.75
C LEU A 136 7.52 -18.18 -22.25
N TRP A 137 7.62 -17.99 -20.93
CA TRP A 137 7.71 -16.66 -20.34
C TRP A 137 8.85 -15.84 -20.96
N PRO A 138 8.64 -14.54 -21.29
CA PRO A 138 7.46 -13.71 -21.01
C PRO A 138 6.40 -13.68 -22.12
N ASP A 139 6.57 -14.46 -23.20
CA ASP A 139 5.64 -14.50 -24.34
C ASP A 139 4.36 -15.30 -24.02
N GLY A 140 4.44 -16.18 -23.01
CA GLY A 140 3.34 -16.89 -22.37
C GLY A 140 3.63 -17.13 -20.89
N GLU A 141 2.92 -18.08 -20.27
CA GLU A 141 3.04 -18.37 -18.83
C GLU A 141 3.85 -19.64 -18.54
N ARG A 142 4.27 -20.38 -19.56
CA ARG A 142 5.03 -21.62 -19.35
C ARG A 142 6.45 -21.30 -18.92
N VAL A 143 6.86 -21.88 -17.79
CA VAL A 143 8.24 -21.85 -17.30
C VAL A 143 8.87 -23.21 -17.56
N ASP A 144 9.99 -23.21 -18.29
CA ASP A 144 10.88 -24.35 -18.41
C ASP A 144 12.13 -24.03 -17.58
N ALA A 145 11.98 -24.15 -16.26
CA ALA A 145 13.05 -23.84 -15.33
C ALA A 145 14.26 -24.72 -15.68
N SER A 146 15.42 -24.07 -15.80
CA SER A 146 16.66 -24.78 -16.11
C SER A 146 16.87 -25.88 -15.08
N GLN A 147 17.18 -27.09 -15.54
CA GLN A 147 17.57 -28.21 -14.68
C GLN A 147 18.96 -27.99 -14.07
N ASN A 148 19.37 -26.75 -13.80
CA ASN A 148 20.65 -26.46 -13.18
C ASN A 148 20.57 -26.78 -11.68
N PRO A 149 21.18 -27.89 -11.23
CA PRO A 149 21.03 -28.36 -9.86
C PRO A 149 21.63 -27.38 -8.84
N GLU A 150 22.64 -26.59 -9.23
CA GLU A 150 23.26 -25.61 -8.33
C GLU A 150 22.33 -24.43 -8.05
N VAL A 151 21.61 -23.96 -9.07
CA VAL A 151 20.61 -22.88 -8.90
C VAL A 151 19.42 -23.39 -8.09
N ALA A 152 18.93 -24.60 -8.40
CA ALA A 152 17.84 -25.22 -7.65
C ALA A 152 18.19 -25.38 -6.17
N LYS A 153 19.41 -25.85 -5.86
CA LYS A 153 19.89 -25.99 -4.48
C LYS A 153 19.88 -24.68 -3.70
N ILE A 154 20.25 -23.56 -4.32
CA ILE A 154 20.22 -22.24 -3.67
C ILE A 154 18.78 -21.78 -3.44
N VAL A 155 17.93 -21.94 -4.45
CA VAL A 155 16.53 -21.50 -4.40
C VAL A 155 15.69 -22.34 -3.43
N ASP A 156 16.02 -23.62 -3.25
CA ASP A 156 15.37 -24.53 -2.31
C ASP A 156 15.93 -24.45 -0.87
N ASP A 157 17.03 -23.74 -0.65
CA ASP A 157 17.60 -23.54 0.68
C ASP A 157 16.73 -22.58 1.51
N LEU A 158 15.93 -23.15 2.41
CA LEU A 158 15.02 -22.40 3.28
C LEU A 158 15.74 -21.46 4.26
N ALA A 159 16.98 -21.78 4.65
CA ALA A 159 17.76 -20.89 5.51
C ALA A 159 18.19 -19.64 4.74
N MET A 160 18.54 -19.79 3.46
CA MET A 160 18.86 -18.69 2.56
C MET A 160 17.62 -17.87 2.16
N ALA A 161 16.48 -18.52 1.93
CA ALA A 161 15.23 -17.87 1.60
C ALA A 161 14.70 -16.98 2.74
N GLY A 162 14.95 -17.39 3.99
CA GLY A 162 14.54 -16.68 5.19
C GLY A 162 13.05 -16.87 5.55
N PRO A 163 12.67 -16.52 6.78
CA PRO A 163 11.30 -16.66 7.25
C PRO A 163 10.35 -15.72 6.49
N GLY A 164 9.17 -16.24 6.12
CA GLY A 164 8.13 -15.45 5.44
C GLY A 164 8.38 -15.21 3.94
N MET A 165 9.36 -15.90 3.33
CA MET A 165 9.52 -15.93 1.87
C MET A 165 8.20 -16.29 1.17
N ARG A 166 7.81 -15.48 0.19
CA ARG A 166 6.59 -15.69 -0.62
C ARG A 166 6.89 -16.22 -2.01
N ALA A 167 7.92 -15.68 -2.63
CA ALA A 167 8.38 -16.08 -3.95
C ALA A 167 9.85 -15.73 -4.12
N ILE A 168 10.58 -16.61 -4.80
CA ILE A 168 11.90 -16.38 -5.39
C ILE A 168 11.77 -16.75 -6.86
N VAL A 169 12.17 -15.86 -7.76
CA VAL A 169 12.17 -16.10 -9.20
C VAL A 169 13.51 -15.63 -9.76
N VAL A 170 14.21 -16.52 -10.47
CA VAL A 170 15.51 -16.24 -11.09
C VAL A 170 15.33 -16.19 -12.60
N VAL A 171 15.67 -15.05 -13.20
CA VAL A 171 15.58 -14.83 -14.65
C VAL A 171 16.99 -14.71 -15.23
N LYS A 172 17.28 -15.47 -16.28
CA LYS A 172 18.53 -15.40 -17.04
C LYS A 172 18.23 -15.39 -18.54
N ASN A 173 18.83 -14.44 -19.26
CA ASN A 173 18.63 -14.28 -20.71
C ASN A 173 17.15 -14.20 -21.12
N GLY A 174 16.34 -13.50 -20.32
CA GLY A 174 14.91 -13.32 -20.57
C GLY A 174 14.04 -14.56 -20.29
N ARG A 175 14.57 -15.61 -19.65
CA ARG A 175 13.81 -16.82 -19.28
C ARG A 175 13.91 -17.10 -17.79
N VAL A 176 12.82 -17.57 -17.19
CA VAL A 176 12.82 -18.06 -15.81
C VAL A 176 13.61 -19.37 -15.77
N VAL A 177 14.67 -19.41 -14.95
CA VAL A 177 15.56 -20.56 -14.83
C VAL A 177 15.43 -21.30 -13.50
N ALA A 178 14.79 -20.68 -12.51
CA ALA A 178 14.39 -21.30 -11.25
C ALA A 178 13.32 -20.45 -10.58
N GLU A 179 12.40 -21.09 -9.87
CA GLU A 179 11.39 -20.43 -9.04
C GLU A 179 11.02 -21.27 -7.83
N ARG A 180 10.66 -20.61 -6.73
CA ARG A 180 10.18 -21.22 -5.51
C ARG A 180 9.14 -20.32 -4.88
N TYR A 181 8.08 -20.93 -4.35
CA TYR A 181 7.01 -20.22 -3.69
C TYR A 181 6.86 -20.69 -2.25
N GLY A 182 6.50 -19.75 -1.37
CA GLY A 182 6.14 -20.06 0.00
C GLY A 182 4.73 -20.65 0.10
N ASP A 183 4.39 -21.19 1.26
CA ASP A 183 3.09 -21.82 1.51
C ASP A 183 1.92 -20.87 1.20
N GLY A 184 0.99 -21.33 0.37
CA GLY A 184 -0.17 -20.55 -0.06
C GLY A 184 0.11 -19.51 -1.16
N PHE A 185 1.33 -19.45 -1.68
CA PHE A 185 1.71 -18.61 -2.82
C PHE A 185 2.06 -19.47 -4.04
N SER A 186 1.92 -18.88 -5.23
CA SER A 186 2.25 -19.51 -6.50
C SER A 186 2.60 -18.45 -7.54
N ALA A 187 3.01 -18.87 -8.73
CA ALA A 187 3.18 -17.98 -9.89
C ALA A 187 1.93 -17.11 -10.19
N LYS A 188 0.74 -17.58 -9.80
CA LYS A 188 -0.53 -16.90 -10.04
C LYS A 188 -0.93 -15.94 -8.92
N THR A 189 -0.18 -15.87 -7.83
CA THR A 189 -0.53 -15.04 -6.67
C THR A 189 0.11 -13.66 -6.80
N PRO A 190 -0.66 -12.59 -7.05
CA PRO A 190 -0.14 -11.23 -7.06
C PRO A 190 0.43 -10.87 -5.68
N LEU A 191 1.61 -10.27 -5.66
CA LEU A 191 2.23 -9.75 -4.44
C LEU A 191 2.18 -8.22 -4.42
N LEU A 192 2.15 -7.65 -3.22
CA LEU A 192 2.27 -6.21 -3.04
C LEU A 192 3.62 -5.73 -3.58
N GLY A 193 3.60 -4.85 -4.59
CA GLY A 193 4.82 -4.36 -5.23
C GLY A 193 5.59 -3.33 -4.41
N TRP A 194 4.94 -2.63 -3.46
CA TRP A 194 5.56 -1.56 -2.68
C TRP A 194 6.39 -0.60 -3.56
N SER A 195 7.59 -0.22 -3.14
CA SER A 195 8.48 0.66 -3.90
C SER A 195 8.97 0.06 -5.23
N MET A 196 8.88 -1.26 -5.47
CA MET A 196 9.20 -1.82 -6.80
C MET A 196 8.27 -1.26 -7.88
N THR A 197 7.06 -0.84 -7.51
CA THR A 197 6.12 -0.17 -8.42
C THR A 197 6.70 1.10 -9.05
N LYS A 198 7.64 1.79 -8.37
CA LYS A 198 8.34 2.96 -8.93
C LYS A 198 9.11 2.61 -10.21
N THR A 199 9.65 1.39 -10.32
CA THR A 199 10.32 0.90 -11.53
C THR A 199 9.35 0.78 -12.70
N VAL A 200 8.09 0.36 -12.46
CA VAL A 200 7.06 0.33 -13.50
C VAL A 200 6.73 1.74 -13.98
N ASN A 201 6.57 2.70 -13.05
CA ASN A 201 6.36 4.10 -13.41
C ASN A 201 7.53 4.65 -14.25
N ALA A 202 8.77 4.34 -13.87
CA ALA A 202 9.95 4.73 -14.63
C ALA A 202 9.99 4.12 -16.02
N ALA A 203 9.62 2.84 -16.16
CA ALA A 203 9.52 2.20 -17.47
C ALA A 203 8.47 2.87 -18.36
N ILE A 204 7.28 3.20 -17.82
CA ILE A 204 6.24 3.93 -18.55
C ILE A 204 6.77 5.29 -19.02
N VAL A 205 7.39 6.08 -18.14
CA VAL A 205 8.01 7.36 -18.52
C VAL A 205 9.06 7.15 -19.62
N GLY A 206 9.92 6.14 -19.49
CA GLY A 206 10.93 5.79 -20.49
C GLY A 206 10.32 5.47 -21.87
N THR A 207 9.18 4.78 -21.93
CA THR A 207 8.48 4.53 -23.20
C THR A 207 7.95 5.82 -23.83
N LEU A 208 7.40 6.73 -23.03
CA LEU A 208 6.91 8.03 -23.53
C LEU A 208 8.06 8.92 -24.03
N VAL A 209 9.21 8.86 -23.36
CA VAL A 209 10.44 9.55 -23.81
C VAL A 209 10.95 8.97 -25.12
N LYS A 210 11.03 7.64 -25.23
CA LYS A 210 11.43 6.97 -26.47
C LYS A 210 10.50 7.31 -27.63
N ASP A 211 9.20 7.41 -27.38
CA ASP A 211 8.19 7.77 -28.38
C ASP A 211 8.16 9.28 -28.72
N GLY A 212 9.00 10.11 -28.11
CA GLY A 212 9.02 11.56 -28.31
C GLY A 212 7.79 12.29 -27.74
N LYS A 213 6.98 11.62 -26.91
CA LYS A 213 5.77 12.18 -26.27
C LYS A 213 6.07 12.92 -24.97
N MET A 214 7.28 12.73 -24.43
CA MET A 214 7.78 13.38 -23.23
C MET A 214 9.29 13.61 -23.38
N ALA A 215 9.84 14.64 -22.77
CA ALA A 215 11.28 14.84 -22.66
C ALA A 215 11.68 14.91 -21.19
N ILE A 216 12.87 14.42 -20.85
CA ILE A 216 13.35 14.37 -19.45
C ILE A 216 13.58 15.79 -18.88
N ASP A 217 13.86 16.75 -19.75
CA ASP A 217 14.03 18.17 -19.42
C ASP A 217 12.73 18.98 -19.50
N ASN A 218 11.58 18.35 -19.77
CA ASN A 218 10.28 19.02 -19.71
C ASN A 218 10.06 19.63 -18.32
N LYS A 219 9.65 20.90 -18.31
CA LYS A 219 9.32 21.71 -17.12
C LYS A 219 7.87 22.17 -17.16
N GLY A 220 7.42 22.88 -16.13
CA GLY A 220 6.03 23.36 -16.06
C GLY A 220 5.02 22.23 -15.99
N LEU A 221 5.39 21.14 -15.30
CA LEU A 221 4.68 19.85 -15.26
C LEU A 221 3.27 19.97 -14.67
N VAL A 222 3.09 20.87 -13.71
CA VAL A 222 1.84 21.07 -12.97
C VAL A 222 1.37 22.50 -13.16
N LYS A 223 0.08 22.66 -13.47
CA LYS A 223 -0.51 23.97 -13.80
C LYS A 223 -0.39 24.97 -12.65
N ALA A 224 -0.59 24.55 -11.40
CA ALA A 224 -0.51 25.44 -10.24
C ALA A 224 0.91 25.95 -9.95
N TRP A 225 1.94 25.24 -10.40
CA TRP A 225 3.34 25.60 -10.16
C TRP A 225 3.84 26.72 -11.08
N LYS A 226 3.09 27.08 -12.13
CA LYS A 226 3.51 28.07 -13.15
C LYS A 226 3.92 29.43 -12.59
N ALA A 227 3.41 29.81 -11.43
CA ALA A 227 3.63 31.12 -10.82
C ALA A 227 4.75 31.14 -9.76
N ASP A 228 5.39 30.00 -9.47
CA ASP A 228 6.45 29.93 -8.46
C ASP A 228 7.66 29.05 -8.89
N GLY A 229 8.64 28.92 -7.99
CA GLY A 229 9.90 28.21 -8.27
C GLY A 229 9.71 26.74 -8.69
N ARG A 230 8.58 26.11 -8.36
CA ARG A 230 8.27 24.74 -8.76
C ARG A 230 8.07 24.59 -10.27
N ALA A 231 7.81 25.67 -11.01
CA ALA A 231 7.77 25.66 -12.47
C ALA A 231 9.06 25.13 -13.10
N ALA A 232 10.20 25.27 -12.41
CA ALA A 232 11.51 24.84 -12.88
C ALA A 232 11.78 23.34 -12.72
N ILE A 233 10.95 22.62 -11.95
CA ILE A 233 11.08 21.17 -11.71
C ILE A 233 10.88 20.44 -13.03
N SER A 234 11.88 19.65 -13.42
CA SER A 234 11.87 18.85 -14.62
C SER A 234 11.33 17.43 -14.39
N VAL A 235 11.01 16.71 -15.46
CA VAL A 235 10.69 15.28 -15.37
C VAL A 235 11.85 14.51 -14.74
N ALA A 236 13.10 14.83 -15.11
CA ALA A 236 14.29 14.22 -14.53
C ALA A 236 14.35 14.41 -13.02
N ASP A 237 14.04 15.61 -12.52
CA ASP A 237 14.05 15.90 -11.07
C ASP A 237 13.01 15.06 -10.31
N MET A 238 11.82 14.89 -10.89
CA MET A 238 10.76 14.04 -10.32
C MET A 238 11.18 12.57 -10.29
N MET A 239 11.81 12.09 -11.37
CA MET A 239 12.24 10.70 -11.50
C MET A 239 13.45 10.34 -10.62
N ALA A 240 14.26 11.34 -10.27
CA ALA A 240 15.47 11.18 -9.46
C ALA A 240 15.26 11.50 -7.96
N MET A 241 14.03 11.76 -7.53
CA MET A 241 13.71 12.20 -6.16
C MET A 241 14.44 13.51 -5.76
N SER A 242 14.74 14.37 -6.73
CA SER A 242 15.51 15.61 -6.58
C SER A 242 14.69 16.87 -6.90
N SER A 243 13.37 16.78 -6.74
CA SER A 243 12.44 17.89 -7.05
C SER A 243 12.58 19.12 -6.13
N GLY A 244 13.22 18.98 -4.97
CA GLY A 244 13.31 20.03 -3.95
C GLY A 244 12.00 20.28 -3.19
N LEU A 245 10.94 19.50 -3.45
CA LEU A 245 9.68 19.56 -2.72
C LEU A 245 9.84 18.99 -1.30
N ALA A 246 9.28 19.69 -0.31
CA ALA A 246 9.22 19.21 1.06
C ALA A 246 8.31 17.98 1.14
N PHE A 247 8.90 16.81 1.38
CA PHE A 247 8.16 15.57 1.56
C PHE A 247 8.78 14.74 2.68
N ASN A 248 8.06 14.60 3.80
CA ASN A 248 8.50 13.80 4.94
C ASN A 248 8.21 12.31 4.72
N GLU A 249 9.26 11.50 4.63
CA GLU A 249 9.19 10.04 4.58
C GLU A 249 9.78 9.36 5.84
N ASP A 250 9.91 10.08 6.95
CA ASP A 250 10.33 9.52 8.23
C ASP A 250 9.15 8.82 8.92
N TYR A 251 9.13 7.49 8.81
CA TYR A 251 8.06 6.60 9.29
C TYR A 251 7.95 6.48 10.83
N GLY A 252 8.55 7.39 11.61
CA GLY A 252 8.47 7.43 13.07
C GLY A 252 7.13 7.90 13.65
N ASP A 253 6.36 8.70 12.89
CA ASP A 253 5.00 9.16 13.22
C ASP A 253 4.17 9.26 11.91
N VAL A 254 3.05 9.99 11.91
CA VAL A 254 2.29 10.35 10.71
C VAL A 254 3.14 11.25 9.79
N ALA A 255 3.88 10.58 8.90
CA ALA A 255 4.65 11.18 7.82
C ALA A 255 3.76 11.61 6.64
N ASP A 256 4.33 12.36 5.70
CA ASP A 256 3.59 12.81 4.51
C ASP A 256 3.15 11.63 3.65
N VAL A 257 3.97 10.59 3.55
CA VAL A 257 3.62 9.35 2.83
C VAL A 257 2.44 8.63 3.46
N THR A 258 2.38 8.47 4.78
CA THR A 258 1.30 7.74 5.44
C THR A 258 0.02 8.57 5.49
N ARG A 259 0.13 9.90 5.69
CA ARG A 259 -0.98 10.84 5.54
C ARG A 259 -1.56 10.76 4.13
N MET A 260 -0.73 10.96 3.11
CA MET A 260 -1.16 10.96 1.71
C MET A 260 -1.88 9.65 1.36
N LEU A 261 -1.32 8.50 1.73
CA LEU A 261 -1.87 7.20 1.33
C LEU A 261 -3.18 6.82 2.07
N TYR A 262 -3.40 7.31 3.29
CA TYR A 262 -4.44 6.79 4.17
C TYR A 262 -5.40 7.82 4.74
N LEU A 263 -5.09 9.11 4.65
CA LEU A 263 -5.91 10.20 5.19
C LEU A 263 -6.38 11.19 4.11
N GLU A 264 -5.69 11.25 2.97
CA GLU A 264 -6.03 12.17 1.87
C GLU A 264 -6.83 11.46 0.77
N PRO A 265 -8.01 11.98 0.38
CA PRO A 265 -8.75 11.45 -0.75
C PRO A 265 -8.17 11.88 -2.10
N ASP A 266 -7.41 12.99 -2.13
CA ASP A 266 -6.71 13.50 -3.31
C ASP A 266 -5.19 13.50 -3.08
N MET A 267 -4.57 12.36 -3.39
CA MET A 267 -3.12 12.18 -3.23
C MET A 267 -2.31 13.08 -4.19
N ALA A 268 -2.83 13.31 -5.40
CA ALA A 268 -2.16 14.16 -6.38
C ALA A 268 -2.19 15.62 -5.95
N GLY A 269 -3.34 16.12 -5.49
CA GLY A 269 -3.48 17.44 -4.90
C GLY A 269 -2.62 17.63 -3.66
N PHE A 270 -2.53 16.62 -2.79
CA PHE A 270 -1.63 16.66 -1.62
C PHE A 270 -0.16 16.81 -2.02
N ALA A 271 0.30 16.04 -3.01
CA ALA A 271 1.67 16.13 -3.53
C ALA A 271 1.93 17.46 -4.26
N GLU A 272 0.96 17.95 -5.05
CA GLU A 272 1.00 19.24 -5.74
C GLU A 272 1.13 20.42 -4.79
N ALA A 273 0.51 20.34 -3.61
CA ALA A 273 0.53 21.38 -2.59
C ALA A 273 1.86 21.48 -1.83
N LYS A 274 2.78 20.53 -2.01
CA LYS A 274 4.08 20.56 -1.31
C LYS A 274 4.89 21.79 -1.69
N GLN A 275 5.48 22.40 -0.67
CA GLN A 275 6.29 23.60 -0.81
C GLN A 275 7.66 23.24 -1.36
N LEU A 276 8.26 24.17 -2.11
CA LEU A 276 9.65 24.07 -2.51
C LEU A 276 10.54 24.51 -1.36
N THR A 277 11.40 23.62 -0.86
CA THR A 277 12.34 23.91 0.25
C THR A 277 13.80 23.83 -0.16
N GLY A 278 14.10 23.32 -1.34
CA GLY A 278 15.45 23.25 -1.90
C GLY A 278 15.48 23.55 -3.40
N GLU A 279 16.68 23.70 -3.95
CA GLU A 279 16.87 23.76 -5.39
C GLU A 279 16.70 22.36 -5.99
N GLY A 280 16.00 22.27 -7.13
CA GLY A 280 15.86 21.02 -7.87
C GLY A 280 17.20 20.53 -8.47
N GLY A 281 17.33 19.22 -8.67
CA GLY A 281 18.50 18.60 -9.31
C GLY A 281 19.67 18.28 -8.37
N LYS A 282 19.46 18.28 -7.05
CA LYS A 282 20.41 17.84 -6.02
C LYS A 282 20.05 16.47 -5.46
#